data_AF-A0A960YD56-F1
#
_entry.id   AF-A0A960YD56-F1
#
_cell.length_a   1.000
_cell.length_b   1.000
_cell.length_c   1.000
_cell.angle_alpha   90.00
_cell.angle_beta   90.00
_cell.angle_gamma   90.00
#
_symmetry.space_group_name_H-M   'P 1'
#
loop_
_entity.id
_entity.type
_entity.pdbx_description
1 polymer ?
#
loop_
_entity_poly.entity_id
_entity_poly.type
_entity_poly.pdbx_seq_one_letter_code
_entity_poly.pdbx_strand_id
1 'polypeptide(L)' 'TVHTMRFKKNLKEVMAEIPELILEKKVKICLFSPACASFDQYKNFEERGKHFKSLFENFSKSY' A
#
# COMPACT_ATOMS: atom_id res chain seq x y z
N THR A 1 3.23 23.17 -2.09
CA THR A 1 3.45 21.72 -2.24
C THR A 1 2.27 21.09 -2.93
N VAL A 2 2.41 20.61 -4.17
CA VAL A 2 1.32 19.95 -4.89
C VAL A 2 1.11 18.57 -4.26
N HIS A 3 -0.01 18.37 -3.58
CA HIS A 3 -0.37 17.05 -3.05
C HIS A 3 -0.97 16.24 -4.20
N THR A 4 -0.24 15.25 -4.69
CA THR A 4 -0.73 14.34 -5.74
C THR A 4 -1.52 13.22 -5.08
N MET A 5 -2.83 13.15 -5.33
CA MET A 5 -3.63 11.98 -4.99
C MET A 5 -3.67 11.01 -6.17
N ARG A 6 -3.46 9.72 -5.89
CA ARG A 6 -3.60 8.63 -6.86
C ARG A 6 -4.66 7.65 -6.33
N PHE A 7 -5.64 7.31 -7.16
CA PHE A 7 -6.73 6.41 -6.78
C PHE A 7 -6.51 5.03 -7.38
N LYS A 8 -6.63 3.98 -6.55
CA LYS A 8 -6.50 2.57 -6.93
C LYS A 8 -7.61 1.75 -6.28
N LYS A 9 -7.96 0.62 -6.90
CA LYS A 9 -9.11 -0.19 -6.46
C LYS A 9 -8.79 -1.11 -5.28
N ASN A 10 -7.52 -1.53 -5.13
CA ASN A 10 -7.10 -2.51 -4.15
C ASN A 10 -5.61 -2.36 -3.80
N LEU A 11 -5.19 -3.08 -2.75
CA LEU A 11 -3.80 -3.06 -2.27
C LEU A 11 -2.77 -3.52 -3.31
N LYS A 12 -3.11 -4.49 -4.17
CA LYS A 12 -2.17 -4.99 -5.18
C LYS A 12 -1.82 -3.91 -6.20
N GLU A 13 -2.83 -3.17 -6.66
CA GLU A 13 -2.64 -2.04 -7.57
C GLU A 13 -1.82 -0.90 -6.94
N VAL A 14 -2.02 -0.63 -5.64
CA VAL A 14 -1.21 0.37 -4.90
C VAL A 14 0.25 -0.07 -4.85
N MET A 15 0.49 -1.33 -4.51
CA MET A 15 1.84 -1.89 -4.37
C MET A 15 2.64 -1.86 -5.68
N ALA A 16 1.97 -2.00 -6.82
CA ALA A 16 2.62 -1.93 -8.14
C ALA A 16 3.21 -0.55 -8.46
N GLU A 17 2.71 0.54 -7.85
CA GLU A 17 3.23 1.90 -8.08
C GLU A 17 4.32 2.33 -7.10
N ILE A 18 4.45 1.63 -5.96
CA ILE A 18 5.45 1.96 -4.95
C ILE A 18 6.88 2.06 -5.51
N PRO A 19 7.37 1.17 -6.41
CA PRO A 19 8.72 1.29 -6.94
C PRO A 19 9.00 2.64 -7.63
N GLU A 20 8.07 3.08 -8.49
CA GLU A 20 8.17 4.38 -9.19
C GLU A 20 8.24 5.53 -8.18
N LEU A 21 7.38 5.50 -7.16
CA LEU A 21 7.34 6.54 -6.12
C LEU A 21 8.61 6.60 -5.27
N ILE A 22 9.21 5.45 -4.94
CA ILE A 22 10.46 5.39 -4.18
C ILE A 22 11.61 5.98 -5.01
N LEU A 23 11.74 5.55 -6.28
CA LEU A 23 12.84 5.96 -7.16
C LEU A 23 12.76 7.45 -7.53
N GLU A 24 11.58 7.92 -7.95
CA GLU A 24 11.41 9.30 -8.43
C GLU A 24 11.34 10.31 -7.28
N LYS A 25 10.58 9.99 -6.22
CA LYS A 25 10.24 10.95 -5.17
C LYS A 25 11.01 10.75 -3.87
N LYS A 26 11.93 9.78 -3.82
CA LYS A 26 12.74 9.46 -2.63
C LYS A 26 11.89 9.27 -1.37
N VAL A 27 10.73 8.62 -1.53
CA VAL A 27 9.81 8.34 -0.42
C VAL A 27 10.50 7.40 0.58
N LYS A 28 10.53 7.80 1.85
CA LYS A 28 11.16 7.02 2.94
C LYS A 28 10.16 6.32 3.85
N ILE A 29 8.92 6.81 3.89
CA ILE A 29 7.89 6.34 4.82
C ILE A 29 6.65 6.01 4.00
N CYS A 30 6.14 4.79 4.15
CA CYS A 30 4.86 4.37 3.63
C CYS A 30 3.93 4.07 4.82
N LEU A 31 2.82 4.80 4.92
CA LEU A 31 1.83 4.62 5.98
C LEU A 31 0.56 4.00 5.40
N PHE A 32 0.14 2.87 5.95
CA PHE A 32 -1.16 2.28 5.65
C PHE A 32 -2.20 2.69 6.69
N SER A 33 -3.02 3.71 6.35
CA SER A 33 -4.10 4.22 7.19
C SER A 33 -5.42 4.29 6.39
N PRO A 34 -6.16 3.17 6.29
CA PRO A 34 -7.32 3.08 5.39
C PRO A 34 -8.56 3.85 5.87
N ALA A 35 -8.57 4.40 7.10
CA ALA A 35 -9.65 5.20 7.71
C ALA A 35 -11.07 4.59 7.71
N CYS A 36 -11.24 3.35 7.20
CA CYS A 36 -12.51 2.67 7.02
C CYS A 36 -12.47 1.24 7.56
N ALA A 37 -13.66 0.68 7.83
CA ALA A 37 -13.84 -0.74 8.11
C ALA A 37 -13.30 -1.61 6.95
N SER A 38 -13.03 -2.89 7.23
CA SER A 38 -12.38 -3.81 6.29
C SER A 38 -13.32 -4.81 5.63
N PHE A 39 -14.59 -4.80 6.03
CA PHE A 39 -15.58 -5.84 5.72
C PHE A 39 -16.04 -5.87 4.25
N ASP A 40 -15.63 -4.89 3.45
CA ASP A 40 -15.88 -4.84 2.01
C ASP A 40 -15.04 -5.87 1.24
N GLN A 41 -13.80 -6.10 1.66
CA GLN A 41 -12.82 -6.95 0.97
C GLN A 41 -12.17 -8.01 1.87
N TYR A 42 -12.33 -7.91 3.19
CA TYR A 42 -11.65 -8.75 4.17
C TYR A 42 -12.59 -9.13 5.32
N LYS A 43 -12.28 -10.23 6.01
CA LYS A 43 -13.09 -10.66 7.17
C LYS A 43 -12.93 -9.72 8.37
N ASN A 44 -11.75 -9.13 8.55
CA ASN A 44 -11.41 -8.24 9.67
C ASN A 44 -10.18 -7.38 9.34
N PHE A 45 -9.87 -6.44 10.24
CA PHE A 45 -8.80 -5.47 10.01
C PHE A 45 -7.41 -6.14 10.09
N GLU A 46 -7.26 -7.20 10.88
CA GLU A 46 -6.02 -7.97 11.01
C GLU A 46 -5.68 -8.70 9.71
N GLU A 47 -6.65 -9.32 9.04
CA GLU A 47 -6.45 -9.96 7.74
C GLU A 47 -6.02 -8.95 6.68
N ARG A 48 -6.66 -7.77 6.63
CA ARG A 48 -6.25 -6.68 5.72
C ARG A 48 -4.82 -6.21 6.01
N GLY A 49 -4.46 -6.07 7.29
CA GLY A 49 -3.10 -5.69 7.70
C GLY A 49 -2.06 -6.74 7.37
N LYS A 50 -2.36 -8.03 7.58
CA LYS A 50 -1.50 -9.16 7.18
C LYS A 50 -1.28 -9.19 5.68
N HIS A 51 -2.32 -8.94 4.88
CA HIS A 51 -2.21 -8.87 3.43
C HIS A 51 -1.29 -7.71 2.99
N PHE A 52 -1.47 -6.51 3.55
CA PHE A 52 -0.56 -5.38 3.30
C PHE A 52 0.90 -5.72 3.63
N LYS A 53 1.15 -6.30 4.82
CA LYS A 53 2.50 -6.70 5.25
C LYS A 53 3.10 -7.74 4.31
N SER A 54 2.35 -8.77 3.92
CA SER A 54 2.82 -9.82 3.01
C SER A 54 3.19 -9.25 1.63
N LEU A 55 2.38 -8.33 1.09
CA LEU A 55 2.71 -7.67 -0.17
C LEU A 55 4.01 -6.86 -0.06
N PHE A 56 4.19 -6.14 1.05
CA PHE A 56 5.40 -5.35 1.28
C PHE A 56 6.65 -6.23 1.46
N GLU A 57 6.56 -7.35 2.19
CA GLU A 57 7.66 -8.30 2.35
C GLU A 57 8.06 -8.96 1.02
N ASN A 58 7.09 -9.25 0.16
CA ASN A 58 7.38 -9.78 -1.18
C ASN A 58 8.05 -8.72 -2.07
N PHE A 59 7.59 -7.47 -1.98
CA PHE A 59 8.24 -6.34 -2.64
C PHE A 59 9.68 -6.16 -2.15
N SER A 60 9.92 -6.15 -0.84
CA SER A 60 11.26 -5.93 -0.28
C SER A 60 12.26 -7.07 -0.53
N LYS A 61 11.79 -8.27 -0.89
CA LYS A 61 12.68 -9.37 -1.30
C LYS A 61 13.16 -9.24 -2.74
N SER A 62 12.50 -8.42 -3.55
CA SER A 62 12.80 -8.21 -4.97
C SER A 62 13.74 -7.02 -5.22
N TYR A 63 14.17 -6.33 -4.14
CA TYR A 63 15.08 -5.18 -4.11
C TYR A 63 16.19 -5.41 -3.09
#